data_AF-A0AAD3DB84-F1
#
_entry.id   AF-A0AAD3DB84-F1
#
_cell.length_a   1.000
_cell.length_b   1.000
_cell.length_c   1.000
_cell.angle_alpha   90.00
_cell.angle_beta   90.00
_cell.angle_gamma   90.00
#
_symmetry.space_group_name_H-M   'P 1'
#
loop_
_entity.id
_entity.type
_entity.pdbx_description
1 polymer ?
#
loop_
_entity_poly.entity_id
_entity_poly.type
_entity_poly.pdbx_seq_one_letter_code
_entity_poly.pdbx_strand_id
1 'polypeptide(L)'
;MTKRKNIACFTAPGKELNSYLKSYKGGGRKDIHMKVFEKVQTMTKAKRVLYPGAHRHITASLVFPHVTYLDYDKKVAQLYKDEKAREYIDLNKIYDQDSEFEFHICDVLQEHNLYNELNEKDQYDLLISLSAGVIAASCTKYIKQGGHLLVNDSHSDARSIFALNSNDWQLVSYWKDDSFCNVDIDDCFYILPKKKRGKVDKVKPWPISKKEVEESIRQGTVSKRSFHMIKDSNFYIFRKI
;
A
#
# COMPACT_ATOMS: atom_id res chain seq x y z
N MET A 1 1.99 29.85 18.02
CA MET A 1 1.46 30.75 16.97
C MET A 1 1.61 30.05 15.62
N THR A 2 0.60 29.28 15.22
CA THR A 2 0.62 28.58 13.92
C THR A 2 0.10 29.54 12.86
N LYS A 3 0.96 29.98 11.94
CA LYS A 3 0.56 30.80 10.78
C LYS A 3 -0.43 29.99 9.95
N ARG A 4 -1.72 30.27 10.08
CA ARG A 4 -2.73 29.87 9.08
C ARG A 4 -2.33 30.56 7.77
N LYS A 5 -1.67 29.84 6.86
CA LYS A 5 -1.50 30.30 5.48
C LYS A 5 -2.88 30.65 4.95
N ASN A 6 -3.01 31.84 4.36
CA ASN A 6 -4.21 32.29 3.67
C ASN A 6 -4.74 31.15 2.81
N ILE A 7 -5.96 30.70 3.09
CA ILE A 7 -6.66 29.73 2.24
C ILE A 7 -6.98 30.47 0.95
N ALA A 8 -6.06 30.39 -0.01
CA ALA A 8 -6.39 30.70 -1.38
C ALA A 8 -7.59 29.82 -1.75
N CYS A 9 -8.62 30.44 -2.32
CA CYS A 9 -9.83 29.75 -2.72
C CYS A 9 -9.43 28.67 -3.74
N PHE A 10 -9.42 27.40 -3.31
CA PHE A 10 -9.09 26.27 -4.17
C PHE A 10 -10.06 26.30 -5.35
N THR A 11 -9.55 26.57 -6.55
CA THR A 11 -10.36 26.59 -7.77
C THR A 11 -10.90 25.19 -8.05
N ALA A 12 -11.96 25.07 -8.85
CA ALA A 12 -12.56 23.78 -9.19
C ALA A 12 -11.51 22.73 -9.61
N PRO A 13 -11.64 21.46 -9.17
CA PRO A 13 -10.66 20.43 -9.47
C PRO A 13 -10.59 20.16 -10.97
N GLY A 14 -9.36 19.96 -11.47
CA GLY A 14 -9.11 19.48 -12.83
C GLY A 14 -9.69 18.09 -13.07
N LYS A 15 -9.71 17.65 -14.33
CA LYS A 15 -10.28 16.34 -14.73
C LYS A 15 -9.65 15.18 -13.96
N GLU A 16 -8.32 15.16 -13.86
CA GLU A 16 -7.59 14.04 -13.26
C GLU A 16 -7.79 14.02 -11.75
N LEU A 17 -7.64 15.16 -11.06
CA LEU A 17 -7.97 15.26 -9.64
C LEU A 17 -9.43 14.86 -9.35
N ASN A 18 -10.39 15.29 -10.18
CA ASN A 18 -11.79 14.90 -10.02
C ASN A 18 -12.00 13.38 -10.17
N SER A 19 -11.23 12.73 -11.05
CA SER A 19 -11.25 11.26 -11.18
C SER A 19 -10.77 10.58 -9.89
N TYR A 20 -9.72 11.10 -9.25
CA TYR A 20 -9.30 10.67 -7.91
C TYR A 20 -10.41 10.90 -6.89
N LEU A 21 -10.90 12.13 -6.73
CA LEU A 21 -11.93 12.46 -5.74
C LEU A 21 -13.17 11.56 -5.88
N LYS A 22 -13.60 11.24 -7.10
CA LYS A 22 -14.71 10.31 -7.33
C LYS A 22 -14.38 8.87 -6.93
N SER A 23 -13.22 8.37 -7.36
CA SER A 23 -12.78 6.99 -7.11
C SER A 23 -12.64 6.70 -5.61
N TYR A 24 -12.26 7.71 -4.83
CA TYR A 24 -11.97 7.62 -3.39
C TYR A 24 -13.01 8.36 -2.53
N LYS A 25 -14.29 8.39 -2.96
CA LYS A 25 -15.45 8.92 -2.20
C LYS A 25 -15.24 10.32 -1.57
N GLY A 26 -14.64 11.22 -2.33
CA GLY A 26 -14.30 12.58 -1.95
C GLY A 26 -12.81 12.80 -1.69
N GLY A 27 -12.00 11.73 -1.72
CA GLY A 27 -10.55 11.78 -1.55
C GLY A 27 -10.09 12.36 -0.20
N GLY A 28 -8.78 12.40 -0.04
CA GLY A 28 -8.08 12.90 1.13
C GLY A 28 -8.66 12.40 2.45
N ARG A 29 -9.13 13.30 3.31
CA ARG A 29 -9.67 12.93 4.64
C ARG A 29 -10.89 12.00 4.61
N LYS A 30 -11.58 11.87 3.47
CA LYS A 30 -12.71 10.95 3.30
C LYS A 30 -12.30 9.59 2.75
N ASP A 31 -11.04 9.45 2.35
CA ASP A 31 -10.48 8.16 1.97
C ASP A 31 -10.33 7.27 3.21
N ILE A 32 -10.74 6.01 3.08
CA ILE A 32 -10.62 5.01 4.17
C ILE A 32 -9.17 4.76 4.54
N HIS A 33 -8.24 4.92 3.58
CA HIS A 33 -6.81 4.69 3.81
C HIS A 33 -6.16 5.81 4.61
N MET A 34 -6.77 7.00 4.69
CA MET A 34 -6.20 8.14 5.41
C MET A 34 -5.91 7.78 6.88
N LYS A 35 -6.88 7.17 7.57
CA LYS A 35 -6.69 6.75 8.97
C LYS A 35 -5.58 5.71 9.13
N VAL A 36 -5.50 4.75 8.20
CA VAL A 36 -4.47 3.71 8.20
C VAL A 36 -3.10 4.36 8.03
N PHE A 37 -2.95 5.23 7.04
CA PHE A 37 -1.71 5.93 6.75
C PHE A 37 -1.28 6.84 7.91
N GLU A 38 -2.18 7.58 8.54
CA GLU A 38 -1.88 8.41 9.72
C GLU A 38 -1.31 7.58 10.87
N LYS A 39 -1.89 6.39 11.13
CA LYS A 39 -1.38 5.49 12.17
C LYS A 39 -0.07 4.85 11.78
N VAL A 40 0.08 4.40 10.53
CA VAL A 40 1.36 3.90 9.99
C VAL A 40 2.43 4.97 10.17
N GLN A 41 2.15 6.22 9.80
CA GLN A 41 3.10 7.31 9.92
C GLN A 41 3.50 7.60 11.37
N THR A 42 2.54 7.48 12.29
CA THR A 42 2.80 7.62 13.72
C THR A 42 3.75 6.52 14.22
N MET A 43 3.56 5.29 13.76
CA MET A 43 4.33 4.10 14.16
C MET A 43 5.73 4.06 13.54
N THR A 44 5.85 4.35 12.24
CA THR A 44 7.08 4.14 11.47
C THR A 44 7.92 5.39 11.33
N LYS A 45 7.31 6.57 11.46
CA LYS A 45 7.92 7.88 11.17
C LYS A 45 8.52 7.96 9.75
N ALA A 46 7.94 7.20 8.81
CA ALA A 46 8.42 7.12 7.43
C ALA A 46 8.44 8.50 6.75
N LYS A 47 9.50 8.78 6.00
CA LYS A 47 9.61 10.00 5.20
C LYS A 47 9.61 9.67 3.71
N ARG A 48 10.38 8.65 3.33
CA ARG A 48 10.49 8.14 1.96
C ARG A 48 9.64 6.89 1.80
N VAL A 49 8.65 6.96 0.93
CA VAL A 49 7.66 5.90 0.69
C VAL A 49 7.72 5.44 -0.75
N LEU A 50 7.78 4.13 -0.95
CA LEU A 50 7.61 3.49 -2.25
C LEU A 50 6.19 2.91 -2.33
N TYR A 51 5.43 3.29 -3.34
CA TYR A 51 4.03 2.88 -3.49
C TYR A 51 3.74 2.31 -4.89
N PRO A 52 4.05 1.01 -5.11
CA PRO A 52 3.67 0.29 -6.32
C PRO A 52 2.17 0.02 -6.41
N GLY A 53 1.67 -0.04 -7.65
CA GLY A 53 0.27 -0.33 -7.97
C GLY A 53 -0.70 0.72 -7.42
N ALA A 54 -0.24 1.96 -7.27
CA ALA A 54 -1.02 3.02 -6.64
C ALA A 54 -2.17 3.54 -7.51
N HIS A 55 -2.16 3.28 -8.82
CA HIS A 55 -3.15 3.80 -9.77
C HIS A 55 -3.33 5.33 -9.61
N ARG A 56 -4.49 5.79 -9.13
CA ARG A 56 -4.80 7.22 -8.90
C ARG A 56 -4.73 7.62 -7.42
N HIS A 57 -4.17 6.78 -6.55
CA HIS A 57 -4.25 6.93 -5.09
C HIS A 57 -3.18 7.87 -4.52
N ILE A 58 -3.41 9.18 -4.64
CA ILE A 58 -2.49 10.21 -4.11
C ILE A 58 -2.61 10.45 -2.58
N THR A 59 -3.46 9.70 -1.88
CA THR A 59 -3.74 9.86 -0.44
C THR A 59 -2.47 9.70 0.41
N ALA A 60 -1.52 8.86 -0.02
CA ALA A 60 -0.26 8.69 0.70
C ALA A 60 0.53 10.02 0.80
N SER A 61 0.52 10.86 -0.23
CA SER A 61 1.20 12.17 -0.22
C SER A 61 0.58 13.18 0.73
N LEU A 62 -0.62 12.93 1.27
CA LEU A 62 -1.20 13.77 2.32
C LEU A 62 -0.60 13.47 3.70
N VAL A 63 0.03 12.31 3.85
CA VAL A 63 0.53 11.79 5.13
C VAL A 63 2.06 11.68 5.14
N PHE A 64 2.64 11.28 4.01
CA PHE A 64 4.06 11.08 3.85
C PHE A 64 4.66 12.15 2.92
N PRO A 65 5.82 12.71 3.29
CA PRO A 65 6.41 13.86 2.59
C PRO A 65 7.08 13.52 1.25
N HIS A 66 7.70 12.34 1.12
CA HIS A 66 8.35 11.91 -0.12
C HIS A 66 7.74 10.59 -0.58
N VAL A 67 6.98 10.60 -1.68
CA VAL A 67 6.29 9.40 -2.19
C VAL A 67 6.66 9.14 -3.64
N THR A 68 7.27 7.98 -3.89
CA THR A 68 7.53 7.45 -5.22
C THR A 68 6.42 6.47 -5.59
N TYR A 69 5.60 6.86 -6.56
CA TYR A 69 4.48 6.05 -7.04
C TYR A 69 4.90 5.25 -8.28
N LEU A 70 4.53 3.97 -8.34
CA LEU A 70 4.74 3.14 -9.53
C LEU A 70 3.43 2.56 -10.02
N ASP A 71 3.16 2.65 -11.32
CA ASP A 71 2.05 1.93 -11.95
C ASP A 71 2.34 1.71 -13.44
N TYR A 72 1.81 0.65 -14.03
CA TYR A 72 2.00 0.37 -15.46
C TYR A 72 0.99 1.14 -16.33
N ASP A 73 -0.13 1.62 -15.76
CA ASP A 73 -1.16 2.34 -16.52
C ASP A 73 -0.71 3.77 -16.85
N LYS A 74 -0.27 3.97 -18.08
CA LYS A 74 0.13 5.29 -18.61
C LYS A 74 -0.96 6.35 -18.47
N LYS A 75 -2.24 5.97 -18.38
CA LYS A 75 -3.36 6.91 -18.23
C LYS A 75 -3.39 7.57 -16.86
N VAL A 76 -2.86 6.93 -15.82
CA VAL A 76 -2.83 7.51 -14.47
C VAL A 76 -1.73 8.55 -14.30
N ALA A 77 -0.68 8.50 -15.13
CA ALA A 77 0.45 9.42 -15.11
C ALA A 77 0.03 10.90 -15.17
N GLN A 78 -1.10 11.20 -15.82
CA GLN A 78 -1.61 12.56 -15.94
C GLN A 78 -2.04 13.17 -14.60
N LEU A 79 -2.53 12.35 -13.65
CA LEU A 79 -2.85 12.82 -12.30
C LEU A 79 -1.61 13.34 -11.58
N TYR A 80 -0.49 12.62 -11.70
CA TYR A 80 0.76 12.98 -11.03
C TYR A 80 1.46 14.17 -11.68
N LYS A 81 1.04 14.55 -12.90
CA LYS A 81 1.50 15.77 -13.58
C LYS A 81 0.58 16.97 -13.35
N ASP A 82 -0.66 16.73 -12.89
CA ASP A 82 -1.69 17.76 -12.68
C ASP A 82 -1.29 18.72 -11.55
N GLU A 83 -1.15 20.01 -11.87
CA GLU A 83 -0.88 21.07 -10.89
C GLU A 83 -1.99 21.17 -9.84
N LYS A 84 -3.25 20.88 -10.21
CA LYS A 84 -4.36 20.87 -9.24
C LYS A 84 -4.24 19.74 -8.24
N ALA A 85 -3.66 18.60 -8.63
CA ALA A 85 -3.38 17.53 -7.69
C ALA A 85 -2.28 17.93 -6.70
N ARG A 86 -1.22 18.63 -7.15
CA ARG A 86 -0.20 19.20 -6.26
C ARG A 86 -0.78 20.22 -5.29
N GLU A 87 -1.55 21.18 -5.80
CA GLU A 87 -2.23 22.19 -4.98
C GLU A 87 -3.15 21.54 -3.95
N TYR A 88 -3.90 20.50 -4.35
CA TYR A 88 -4.74 19.73 -3.43
C TYR A 88 -3.91 19.06 -2.33
N ILE A 89 -2.79 18.43 -2.66
CA ILE A 89 -1.90 17.80 -1.67
C ILE A 89 -1.36 18.84 -0.70
N ASP A 90 -0.83 19.96 -1.19
CA ASP A 90 -0.25 21.01 -0.36
C ASP A 90 -1.26 21.63 0.61
N LEU A 91 -2.52 21.73 0.21
CA LEU A 91 -3.60 22.26 1.05
C LEU A 91 -4.13 21.25 2.08
N ASN A 92 -3.97 19.94 1.83
CA ASN A 92 -4.60 18.89 2.64
C ASN A 92 -3.63 18.00 3.41
N LYS A 93 -2.31 18.13 3.17
CA LYS A 93 -1.28 17.40 3.90
C LYS A 93 -1.29 17.71 5.40
N ILE A 94 -0.84 16.74 6.20
CA ILE A 94 -0.82 16.84 7.68
C ILE A 94 0.59 17.14 8.24
N TYR A 95 1.55 17.42 7.37
CA TYR A 95 2.93 17.71 7.71
C TYR A 95 3.36 19.09 7.18
N ASP A 96 4.36 19.69 7.82
CA ASP A 96 4.73 21.08 7.57
C ASP A 96 5.68 21.29 6.38
N GLN A 97 6.50 20.28 6.05
CA GLN A 97 7.45 20.38 4.93
C GLN A 97 6.78 20.34 3.55
N ASP A 98 7.52 20.72 2.51
CA ASP A 98 7.04 20.62 1.13
C ASP A 98 6.79 19.17 0.75
N SER A 99 5.72 18.93 -0.03
CA SER A 99 5.41 17.60 -0.51
C SER A 99 6.20 17.32 -1.77
N GLU A 100 6.89 16.19 -1.80
CA GLU A 100 7.58 15.70 -2.99
C GLU A 100 6.97 14.37 -3.39
N PHE A 101 6.54 14.28 -4.65
CA PHE A 101 6.14 13.00 -5.19
C PHE A 101 6.48 12.89 -6.66
N GLU A 102 6.77 11.66 -7.05
CA GLU A 102 7.13 11.29 -8.41
C GLU A 102 6.33 10.06 -8.83
N PHE A 103 6.19 9.89 -10.14
CA PHE A 103 5.46 8.77 -10.71
C PHE A 103 6.26 8.16 -11.86
N HIS A 104 6.52 6.87 -11.75
CA HIS A 104 7.21 6.10 -12.79
C HIS A 104 6.26 5.09 -13.42
N ILE A 105 6.29 5.02 -14.74
CA ILE A 105 5.50 4.04 -15.49
C ILE A 105 6.29 2.74 -15.51
N CYS A 106 5.92 1.78 -14.65
CA CYS A 106 6.68 0.55 -14.47
C CYS A 106 5.77 -0.65 -14.20
N ASP A 107 6.07 -1.78 -14.85
CA ASP A 107 5.54 -3.08 -14.44
C ASP A 107 6.41 -3.65 -13.31
N VAL A 108 5.90 -3.52 -12.08
CA VAL A 108 6.59 -3.92 -10.84
C VAL A 108 6.76 -5.43 -10.67
N LEU A 109 6.03 -6.24 -11.45
CA LEU A 109 6.18 -7.69 -11.46
C LEU A 109 7.37 -8.14 -12.32
N GLN A 110 7.93 -7.21 -13.09
CA GLN A 110 9.07 -7.42 -13.97
C GLN A 110 10.30 -6.70 -13.39
N GLU A 111 11.12 -7.40 -12.62
CA GLU A 111 12.21 -6.83 -11.83
C GLU A 111 13.16 -5.92 -12.64
N HIS A 112 13.45 -6.28 -13.89
CA HIS A 112 14.29 -5.50 -14.80
C HIS A 112 13.77 -4.08 -15.06
N ASN A 113 12.46 -3.87 -15.00
CA ASN A 113 11.86 -2.54 -15.19
C ASN A 113 12.07 -1.64 -13.96
N LEU A 114 12.10 -2.22 -12.75
CA LEU A 114 12.34 -1.47 -11.52
C LEU A 114 13.78 -0.94 -11.42
N TYR A 115 14.78 -1.68 -11.90
CA TYR A 115 16.18 -1.24 -11.89
C TYR A 115 16.44 0.03 -12.71
N ASN A 116 15.70 0.22 -13.80
CA ASN A 116 15.86 1.40 -14.66
C ASN A 116 15.25 2.66 -14.04
N GLU A 117 14.22 2.49 -13.23
CA GLU A 117 13.44 3.60 -12.66
C GLU A 117 13.87 3.92 -11.21
N LEU A 118 14.35 2.92 -10.46
CA LEU A 118 14.75 3.06 -9.05
C LEU A 118 16.22 2.70 -8.84
N ASN A 119 16.93 3.56 -8.11
CA ASN A 119 18.28 3.26 -7.64
C ASN A 119 18.21 2.38 -6.38
N GLU A 120 19.05 1.34 -6.27
CA GLU A 120 19.17 0.57 -5.03
C GLU A 120 19.70 1.42 -3.86
N LYS A 121 20.37 2.54 -4.15
CA LYS A 121 20.75 3.53 -3.12
C LYS A 121 19.56 4.32 -2.58
N ASP A 122 18.45 4.37 -3.33
CA ASP A 122 17.20 4.95 -2.87
C ASP A 122 16.51 3.96 -1.92
N GLN A 123 17.03 3.94 -0.71
CA GLN A 123 16.55 3.11 0.38
C GLN A 123 15.34 3.79 1.03
N TYR A 124 14.18 3.15 0.94
CA TYR A 124 12.90 3.68 1.44
C TYR A 124 12.63 3.26 2.88
N ASP A 125 11.86 4.09 3.59
CA ASP A 125 11.43 3.83 4.97
C ASP A 125 10.19 2.93 5.03
N LEU A 126 9.35 3.00 4.00
CA LEU A 126 8.07 2.30 3.93
C LEU A 126 7.76 1.88 2.49
N LEU A 127 7.40 0.61 2.32
CA LEU A 127 6.72 0.08 1.14
C LEU A 127 5.23 0.04 1.39
N ILE A 128 4.40 0.51 0.45
CA ILE A 128 2.95 0.35 0.50
C ILE A 128 2.51 -0.56 -0.65
N SER A 129 1.89 -1.70 -0.33
CA SER A 129 1.33 -2.63 -1.32
C SER A 129 -0.13 -2.94 -1.01
N LEU A 130 -1.04 -2.19 -1.64
CA LEU A 130 -2.49 -2.38 -1.43
C LEU A 130 -3.19 -2.99 -2.66
N SER A 131 -2.52 -3.01 -3.81
CA SER A 131 -3.11 -3.42 -5.08
C SER A 131 -2.11 -3.83 -6.15
N ALA A 132 -0.83 -3.97 -5.81
CA ALA A 132 0.23 -4.22 -6.80
C ALA A 132 0.40 -5.70 -7.19
N GLY A 133 -0.35 -6.61 -6.54
CA GLY A 133 -0.12 -8.05 -6.64
C GLY A 133 1.01 -8.50 -5.73
N VAL A 134 1.58 -9.67 -6.00
CA VAL A 134 2.67 -10.26 -5.20
C VAL A 134 3.99 -9.56 -5.53
N ILE A 135 4.28 -8.45 -4.84
CA ILE A 135 5.46 -7.62 -5.11
C ILE A 135 6.65 -7.94 -4.22
N ALA A 136 6.46 -8.83 -3.25
CA ALA A 136 7.46 -9.19 -2.25
C ALA A 136 8.84 -9.46 -2.84
N ALA A 137 8.89 -10.19 -3.97
CA ALA A 137 10.13 -10.54 -4.64
C ALA A 137 10.83 -9.34 -5.31
N SER A 138 10.07 -8.37 -5.82
CA SER A 138 10.62 -7.30 -6.67
C SER A 138 10.95 -6.03 -5.89
N CYS A 139 10.14 -5.65 -4.89
CA CYS A 139 10.20 -4.32 -4.28
C CYS A 139 10.86 -4.27 -2.90
N THR A 140 10.95 -5.39 -2.18
CA THR A 140 11.45 -5.42 -0.79
C THR A 140 12.94 -5.11 -0.64
N LYS A 141 13.72 -5.28 -1.72
CA LYS A 141 15.15 -4.93 -1.78
C LYS A 141 15.42 -3.42 -1.68
N TYR A 142 14.46 -2.59 -2.08
CA TYR A 142 14.56 -1.13 -1.97
C TYR A 142 14.24 -0.62 -0.56
N ILE A 143 13.84 -1.49 0.36
CA ILE A 143 13.51 -1.11 1.73
C ILE A 143 14.75 -1.26 2.60
N LYS A 144 15.03 -0.20 3.37
CA LYS A 144 16.18 -0.15 4.26
C LYS A 144 16.04 -1.10 5.45
N GLN A 145 17.17 -1.38 6.09
CA GLN A 145 17.18 -2.09 7.37
C GLN A 145 16.33 -1.36 8.42
N GLY A 146 15.40 -2.07 9.06
CA GLY A 146 14.44 -1.46 9.97
C GLY A 146 13.32 -0.64 9.31
N GLY A 147 13.26 -0.61 7.96
CA GLY A 147 12.13 -0.08 7.21
C GLY A 147 10.91 -1.00 7.31
N HIS A 148 9.77 -0.53 6.79
CA HIS A 148 8.48 -1.18 6.97
C HIS A 148 7.80 -1.52 5.65
N LEU A 149 6.86 -2.45 5.70
CA LEU A 149 5.94 -2.79 4.62
C LEU A 149 4.51 -2.74 5.16
N LEU A 150 3.70 -1.85 4.60
CA LEU A 150 2.26 -1.84 4.76
C LEU A 150 1.64 -2.60 3.58
N VAL A 151 0.97 -3.71 3.88
CA VAL A 151 0.43 -4.61 2.85
C VAL A 151 -0.98 -5.07 3.23
N ASN A 152 -1.89 -5.19 2.27
CA ASN A 152 -3.12 -5.95 2.49
C ASN A 152 -2.95 -7.38 1.98
N ASP A 153 -3.88 -8.28 2.30
CA ASP A 153 -3.79 -9.66 1.82
C ASP A 153 -4.49 -9.86 0.46
N SER A 154 -4.70 -8.77 -0.28
CA SER A 154 -5.17 -8.84 -1.66
C SER A 154 -4.13 -9.55 -2.51
N HIS A 155 -4.59 -10.45 -3.38
CA HIS A 155 -3.71 -11.32 -4.20
C HIS A 155 -2.71 -12.16 -3.39
N SER A 156 -2.98 -12.41 -2.10
CA SER A 156 -2.10 -13.16 -1.20
C SER A 156 -0.75 -12.49 -0.92
N ASP A 157 -0.64 -11.17 -1.07
CA ASP A 157 0.64 -10.45 -0.95
C ASP A 157 1.18 -10.48 0.49
N ALA A 158 0.33 -10.20 1.50
CA ALA A 158 0.72 -10.30 2.91
C ALA A 158 1.19 -11.72 3.28
N ARG A 159 0.46 -12.75 2.81
CA ARG A 159 0.88 -14.16 2.96
C ARG A 159 2.19 -14.47 2.26
N SER A 160 2.46 -13.87 1.10
CA SER A 160 3.70 -14.07 0.35
C SER A 160 4.92 -13.59 1.15
N ILE A 161 4.80 -12.45 1.85
CA ILE A 161 5.86 -11.92 2.71
C ILE A 161 6.18 -12.90 3.82
N PHE A 162 5.15 -13.40 4.50
CA PHE A 162 5.32 -14.40 5.55
C PHE A 162 5.98 -15.68 5.04
N ALA A 163 5.49 -16.25 3.93
CA ALA A 163 5.97 -17.54 3.45
C ALA A 163 7.35 -17.49 2.77
N LEU A 164 7.66 -16.39 2.08
CA LEU A 164 8.84 -16.32 1.22
C LEU A 164 10.02 -15.63 1.92
N ASN A 165 9.77 -14.69 2.84
CA ASN A 165 10.81 -13.83 3.40
C ASN A 165 10.72 -13.71 4.95
N SER A 166 10.20 -14.72 5.66
CA SER A 166 10.01 -14.68 7.12
C SER A 166 11.29 -14.37 7.92
N ASN A 167 12.46 -14.72 7.41
CA ASN A 167 13.73 -14.44 8.10
C ASN A 167 14.14 -12.96 8.01
N ASP A 168 13.69 -12.25 6.97
CA ASP A 168 14.04 -10.85 6.73
C ASP A 168 12.94 -9.89 7.20
N TRP A 169 11.74 -10.40 7.51
CA TRP A 169 10.57 -9.60 7.84
C TRP A 169 9.83 -10.13 9.08
N GLN A 170 9.60 -9.22 10.02
CA GLN A 170 8.79 -9.46 11.21
C GLN A 170 7.43 -8.79 11.08
N LEU A 171 6.33 -9.51 11.32
CA LEU A 171 5.02 -8.87 11.50
C LEU A 171 5.04 -8.07 12.80
N VAL A 172 4.75 -6.77 12.70
CA VAL A 172 4.69 -5.85 13.83
C VAL A 172 3.25 -5.66 14.29
N SER A 173 2.31 -5.54 13.33
CA SER A 173 0.91 -5.27 13.66
C SER A 173 -0.01 -5.52 12.48
N TYR A 174 -1.31 -5.62 12.74
CA TYR A 174 -2.36 -5.61 11.72
C TYR A 174 -3.50 -4.67 12.11
N TRP A 175 -4.20 -4.15 11.11
CA TRP A 175 -5.31 -3.22 11.24
C TRP A 175 -6.61 -3.97 11.50
N LYS A 176 -7.24 -3.64 12.62
CA LYS A 176 -8.55 -4.15 13.03
C LYS A 176 -9.30 -3.11 13.85
N ASP A 177 -10.59 -2.96 13.56
CA ASP A 177 -11.50 -2.09 14.31
C ASP A 177 -10.95 -0.66 14.50
N ASP A 178 -10.47 -0.05 13.41
CA ASP A 178 -9.87 1.29 13.38
C ASP A 178 -8.57 1.47 14.20
N SER A 179 -7.87 0.37 14.50
CA SER A 179 -6.61 0.39 15.26
C SER A 179 -5.60 -0.66 14.79
N PHE A 180 -4.32 -0.43 15.10
CA PHE A 180 -3.25 -1.42 14.91
C PHE A 180 -3.08 -2.24 16.19
N CYS A 181 -3.25 -3.55 16.09
CA CYS A 181 -3.18 -4.49 17.20
C CYS A 181 -1.91 -5.35 17.12
N ASN A 182 -1.32 -5.66 18.27
CA ASN A 182 -0.28 -6.69 18.36
C ASN A 182 -0.95 -8.05 18.23
N VAL A 183 -0.47 -8.88 17.33
CA VAL A 183 -0.94 -10.25 17.13
C VAL A 183 0.21 -11.10 16.64
N ASP A 184 0.22 -12.37 17.05
CA ASP A 184 1.15 -13.35 16.52
C ASP A 184 0.84 -13.62 15.04
N ILE A 185 1.87 -13.80 14.23
CA ILE A 185 1.71 -14.04 12.80
C ILE A 185 0.94 -15.33 12.52
N ASP A 186 1.08 -16.30 13.42
CA ASP A 186 0.34 -17.56 13.39
C ASP A 186 -1.16 -17.29 13.44
N ASP A 187 -1.59 -16.23 14.14
CA ASP A 187 -2.99 -15.83 14.28
C ASP A 187 -3.59 -15.08 13.07
N CYS A 188 -2.75 -14.67 12.12
CA CYS A 188 -3.17 -13.88 10.96
C CYS A 188 -3.51 -14.72 9.72
N PHE A 189 -2.80 -15.84 9.50
CA PHE A 189 -2.83 -16.55 8.22
C PHE A 189 -3.29 -18.00 8.37
N TYR A 190 -4.60 -18.18 8.50
CA TYR A 190 -5.20 -19.51 8.56
C TYR A 190 -6.03 -19.84 7.31
N ILE A 191 -6.00 -21.11 6.91
CA ILE A 191 -6.96 -21.65 5.94
C ILE A 191 -8.25 -21.99 6.69
N LEU A 192 -9.35 -21.32 6.31
CA LEU A 192 -10.67 -21.76 6.74
C LEU A 192 -11.07 -23.02 5.97
N PRO A 193 -11.52 -24.08 6.65
CA PRO A 193 -12.01 -25.29 5.98
C PRO A 193 -13.18 -24.93 5.06
N LYS A 194 -13.19 -25.50 3.84
CA LYS A 194 -14.34 -25.36 2.93
C LYS A 194 -15.58 -25.90 3.65
N LYS A 195 -16.60 -25.05 3.85
CA LYS A 195 -17.92 -25.50 4.34
C LYS A 195 -18.47 -26.54 3.37
N LYS A 196 -18.49 -27.81 3.75
CA LYS A 196 -19.38 -28.79 3.09
C LYS A 196 -20.81 -28.42 3.46
N ARG A 197 -21.70 -28.30 2.46
CA ARG A 197 -23.14 -28.08 2.68
C ARG A 197 -23.63 -29.11 3.71
N GLY A 198 -24.10 -28.63 4.86
CA GLY A 198 -24.80 -29.45 5.86
C GLY A 198 -23.98 -30.00 7.04
N LYS A 199 -22.66 -29.80 7.12
CA LYS A 199 -21.90 -30.13 8.35
C LYS A 199 -20.94 -29.01 8.72
N VAL A 200 -21.13 -28.46 9.92
CA VAL A 200 -20.16 -27.58 10.57
C VAL A 200 -19.07 -28.48 11.13
N ASP A 201 -18.16 -28.94 10.28
CA ASP A 201 -16.95 -29.57 10.78
C ASP A 201 -16.16 -28.47 11.50
N LYS A 202 -16.08 -28.57 12.83
CA LYS A 202 -15.23 -27.74 13.70
C LYS A 202 -13.76 -28.08 13.44
N VAL A 203 -13.27 -27.92 12.21
CA VAL A 203 -11.85 -28.07 11.93
C VAL A 203 -11.18 -26.79 12.41
N LYS A 204 -10.24 -26.92 13.35
CA LYS A 204 -9.44 -25.78 13.81
C LYS A 204 -8.71 -25.16 12.61
N PRO A 205 -8.65 -23.82 12.52
CA PRO A 205 -7.78 -23.15 11.55
C PRO A 205 -6.34 -23.70 11.71
N TRP A 206 -5.64 -23.96 10.61
CA TRP A 206 -4.21 -24.34 10.63
C TRP A 206 -3.35 -23.29 9.93
N PRO A 207 -2.12 -23.04 10.41
CA PRO A 207 -1.21 -22.09 9.78
C PRO A 207 -0.96 -22.47 8.32
N ILE A 208 -0.97 -21.48 7.41
CA ILE A 208 -0.69 -21.73 6.00
C ILE A 208 0.78 -22.09 5.80
N SER A 209 1.06 -23.19 5.10
CA SER A 209 2.44 -23.57 4.76
C SER A 209 2.98 -22.77 3.58
N LYS A 210 4.32 -22.68 3.45
CA LYS A 210 4.99 -22.03 2.32
C LYS A 210 4.51 -22.54 0.96
N LYS A 211 4.34 -23.86 0.83
CA LYS A 211 3.84 -24.51 -0.38
C LYS A 211 2.39 -24.12 -0.71
N GLU A 212 1.54 -23.97 0.31
CA GLU A 212 0.15 -23.52 0.12
C GLU A 212 0.07 -22.04 -0.26
N VAL A 213 0.99 -21.20 0.23
CA VAL A 213 1.11 -19.80 -0.24
C VAL A 213 1.58 -19.76 -1.69
N GLU A 214 2.64 -20.49 -2.05
CA GLU A 214 3.14 -20.59 -3.43
C GLU A 214 2.04 -21.06 -4.39
N GLU A 215 1.26 -22.07 -4.00
CA GLU A 215 0.13 -22.57 -4.78
C GLU A 215 -1.01 -21.54 -4.87
N SER A 216 -1.32 -20.84 -3.77
CA SER A 216 -2.32 -19.75 -3.77
C SER A 216 -1.93 -18.60 -4.71
N ILE A 217 -0.65 -18.24 -4.74
CA ILE A 217 -0.11 -17.21 -5.64
C ILE A 217 -0.24 -17.67 -7.09
N ARG A 218 0.13 -18.94 -7.36
CA ARG A 218 0.05 -19.56 -8.68
C ARG A 218 -1.39 -19.68 -9.19
N GLN A 219 -2.35 -20.04 -8.35
CA GLN A 219 -3.76 -20.14 -8.70
C GLN A 219 -4.45 -18.76 -8.81
N GLY A 220 -4.01 -17.78 -8.02
CA GLY A 220 -4.65 -16.48 -7.82
C GLY A 220 -4.51 -15.46 -8.95
N THR A 221 -3.73 -15.75 -9.99
CA THR A 221 -3.42 -14.80 -11.07
C THR A 221 -4.04 -15.15 -12.43
N VAL A 222 -4.65 -16.34 -12.57
CA VAL A 222 -5.12 -16.83 -13.89
C VAL A 222 -6.44 -16.19 -14.35
N SER A 223 -7.25 -15.57 -13.46
CA SER A 223 -8.60 -15.12 -13.83
C SER A 223 -9.02 -13.69 -13.45
N LYS A 224 -8.17 -12.87 -12.79
CA LYS A 224 -8.58 -11.53 -12.33
C LYS A 224 -7.52 -10.46 -12.58
N ARG A 225 -7.32 -10.11 -13.85
CA ARG A 225 -6.53 -8.92 -14.28
C ARG A 225 -7.38 -7.65 -14.24
N SER A 226 -7.97 -7.35 -13.09
CA SER A 226 -8.55 -6.02 -12.89
C SER A 226 -8.00 -5.46 -11.58
N PHE A 227 -6.94 -4.68 -11.71
CA PHE A 227 -6.30 -3.88 -10.66
C PHE A 227 -7.28 -2.83 -10.15
N HIS A 228 -8.30 -3.27 -9.41
CA HIS A 228 -9.10 -2.40 -8.57
C HIS A 228 -8.49 -2.50 -7.19
N MET A 229 -8.19 -1.36 -6.58
CA MET A 229 -7.88 -1.32 -5.16
C MET A 229 -9.05 -1.95 -4.40
N ILE A 230 -8.83 -3.18 -3.93
CA ILE A 230 -9.83 -3.92 -3.17
C ILE A 230 -9.95 -3.19 -1.84
N LYS A 231 -11.19 -2.87 -1.44
CA LYS A 231 -11.48 -2.36 -0.10
C LYS A 231 -11.33 -3.52 0.88
N ASP A 232 -10.10 -3.95 1.09
CA ASP A 232 -9.75 -4.90 2.13
C ASP A 232 -9.77 -4.17 3.47
N SER A 233 -10.37 -4.78 4.49
CA SER A 233 -10.37 -4.22 5.84
C SER A 233 -9.10 -4.57 6.61
N ASN A 234 -8.29 -5.49 6.09
CA ASN A 234 -7.13 -6.03 6.80
C ASN A 234 -5.84 -5.51 6.16
N PHE A 235 -5.13 -4.67 6.90
CA PHE A 235 -3.78 -4.20 6.57
C PHE A 235 -2.80 -4.79 7.56
N TYR A 236 -1.59 -5.12 7.12
CA TYR A 236 -0.52 -5.69 7.91
C TYR A 236 0.70 -4.80 7.78
N ILE A 237 1.42 -4.63 8.89
CA ILE A 237 2.70 -3.93 8.93
C ILE A 237 3.79 -4.93 9.27
N PHE A 238 4.72 -5.11 8.34
CA PHE A 238 5.96 -5.83 8.57
C PHE A 238 7.12 -4.85 8.75
N ARG A 239 8.17 -5.28 9.47
CA ARG A 239 9.44 -4.56 9.62
C ARG A 239 10.57 -5.44 9.14
N LYS A 240 11.51 -4.85 8.39
CA LYS A 240 12.71 -5.51 7.88
C LYS A 240 13.74 -5.66 9.01
N ILE A 241 14.22 -6.89 9.28
CA ILE A 241 15.13 -7.25 10.40
C ILE A 241 16.58 -7.29 9.95
#